data_AF-A0A252EI55-F1
#
_entry.id   AF-A0A252EI55-F1
#
_cell.length_a   1.000
_cell.length_b   1.000
_cell.length_c   1.000
_cell.angle_alpha   90.00
_cell.angle_beta   90.00
_cell.angle_gamma   90.00
#
_symmetry.space_group_name_H-M   'P 1'
#
loop_
_entity.id
_entity.type
_entity.pdbx_description
1 polymer ?
#
loop_
_entity_poly.entity_id
_entity_poly.type
_entity_poly.pdbx_seq_one_letter_code
_entity_poly.pdbx_strand_id
1 'polypeptide(L)'
;MLAGALLIAAPSLAHAAKRTHSTAQKGGDPVILTHQPGSGLDAEARKLNTDDLAAAARHHETPLILIGSAPLSPDGKNIALFVQVQSASLCGSAGCSTDVYLKRGNSWSKILDSVSGPISLLSTTHGGMRDILVDSSDRWIWKNGTYVDTLTATDLPGFKTSIKRHQAEMRKKGQAVPQ
;
A
#
# COMPACT_ATOMS: atom_id res chain seq x y z
N MET A 1 75.67 9.70 4.96
CA MET A 1 74.90 8.46 5.07
C MET A 1 73.44 8.85 5.22
N LEU A 2 72.67 8.75 4.13
CA LEU A 2 71.24 9.10 4.05
C LEU A 2 70.41 8.01 4.73
N ALA A 3 69.39 8.39 5.52
CA ALA A 3 68.31 7.49 5.92
C ALA A 3 66.97 8.13 5.52
N GLY A 4 66.44 7.66 4.39
CA GLY A 4 65.16 8.10 3.83
C GLY A 4 63.98 7.42 4.54
N ALA A 5 62.96 8.21 4.88
CA ALA A 5 61.70 7.75 5.41
C ALA A 5 60.82 7.17 4.29
N LEU A 6 60.37 5.92 4.43
CA LEU A 6 59.32 5.34 3.59
C LEU A 6 57.95 5.65 4.23
N LEU A 7 57.14 6.48 3.57
CA LEU A 7 55.72 6.64 3.83
C LEU A 7 54.97 5.56 3.04
N ILE A 8 54.32 4.63 3.74
CA ILE A 8 53.45 3.62 3.14
C ILE A 8 52.05 4.23 3.01
N ALA A 9 51.66 4.63 1.80
CA ALA A 9 50.31 5.09 1.49
C ALA A 9 49.38 3.88 1.32
N ALA A 10 48.39 3.72 2.20
CA ALA A 10 47.34 2.71 2.06
C ALA A 10 46.30 3.15 1.02
N PRO A 11 45.91 2.31 0.05
CA PRO A 11 44.84 2.64 -0.87
C PRO A 11 43.49 2.59 -0.14
N SER A 12 42.79 3.72 -0.11
CA SER A 12 41.41 3.81 0.33
C SER A 12 40.50 3.11 -0.69
N LEU A 13 40.00 1.92 -0.36
CA LEU A 13 38.94 1.25 -1.11
C LEU A 13 37.64 2.03 -0.89
N ALA A 14 37.40 3.04 -1.73
CA ALA A 14 36.10 3.67 -1.85
C ALA A 14 35.09 2.62 -2.34
N HIS A 15 34.29 2.08 -1.43
CA HIS A 15 33.09 1.31 -1.77
C HIS A 15 32.12 2.26 -2.47
N ALA A 16 32.20 2.30 -3.80
CA ALA A 16 31.16 2.88 -4.63
C ALA A 16 29.88 2.08 -4.39
N ALA A 17 29.03 2.60 -3.51
CA ALA A 17 27.66 2.14 -3.38
C ALA A 17 27.00 2.29 -4.76
N LYS A 18 26.86 1.16 -5.46
CA LYS A 18 26.11 1.10 -6.71
C LYS A 18 24.70 1.55 -6.37
N ARG A 19 24.33 2.76 -6.78
CA ARG A 19 22.93 3.16 -6.87
C ARG A 19 22.27 2.15 -7.79
N THR A 20 21.55 1.19 -7.22
CA THR A 20 20.59 0.38 -7.93
C THR A 20 19.55 1.35 -8.45
N HIS A 21 19.73 1.79 -9.70
CA HIS A 21 18.63 2.32 -10.49
C HIS A 21 17.64 1.17 -10.60
N SER A 22 16.57 1.22 -9.80
CA SER A 22 15.37 0.43 -10.02
C SER A 22 15.00 0.67 -11.48
N THR A 23 15.22 -0.35 -12.31
CA THR A 23 14.76 -0.35 -13.69
C THR A 23 13.28 0.04 -13.65
N ALA A 24 12.92 1.08 -14.41
CA ALA A 24 11.53 1.50 -14.54
C ALA A 24 10.72 0.28 -14.97
N GLN A 25 10.04 -0.33 -14.00
CA GLN A 25 9.21 -1.49 -14.21
C GLN A 25 8.13 -1.05 -15.21
N LYS A 26 7.84 -1.87 -16.22
CA LYS A 26 6.73 -1.67 -17.18
C LYS A 26 5.36 -1.74 -16.46
N GLY A 27 5.13 -0.92 -15.45
CA GLY A 27 4.14 -1.16 -14.39
C GLY A 27 3.23 0.01 -14.04
N GLY A 28 3.15 1.06 -14.86
CA GLY A 28 2.28 2.21 -14.63
C GLY A 28 2.95 3.41 -13.95
N ASP A 29 2.21 4.51 -13.81
CA ASP A 29 2.69 5.75 -13.20
C ASP A 29 2.70 5.60 -11.67
N PRO A 30 3.84 5.75 -10.99
CA PRO A 30 3.90 5.56 -9.55
C PRO A 30 3.12 6.65 -8.81
N VAL A 31 2.39 6.26 -7.77
CA VAL A 31 1.81 7.20 -6.80
C VAL A 31 2.86 7.50 -5.74
N ILE A 32 3.30 8.75 -5.68
CA ILE A 32 4.29 9.20 -4.70
C ILE A 32 3.57 9.68 -3.44
N LEU A 33 3.85 9.04 -2.31
CA LEU A 33 3.34 9.44 -1.01
C LEU A 33 4.37 10.33 -0.32
N THR A 34 3.94 11.51 0.15
CA THR A 34 4.82 12.46 0.84
C THR A 34 4.21 12.92 2.16
N HIS A 35 5.07 13.31 3.09
CA HIS A 35 4.64 13.99 4.31
C HIS A 35 4.42 15.48 4.01
N GLN A 36 3.20 15.97 4.23
CA GLN A 36 2.81 17.34 3.87
C GLN A 36 1.97 18.01 4.99
N PRO A 37 2.54 18.15 6.20
CA PRO A 37 1.80 18.60 7.39
C PRO A 37 1.24 20.01 7.20
N GLY A 38 0.00 20.24 7.64
CA GLY A 38 -0.66 21.54 7.58
C GLY A 38 -1.20 21.94 6.21
N SER A 39 -1.01 21.10 5.18
CA SER A 39 -1.67 21.29 3.88
C SER A 39 -3.17 20.99 3.95
N GLY A 40 -3.95 21.50 2.99
CA GLY A 40 -5.37 21.17 2.89
C GLY A 40 -5.62 19.67 2.71
N LEU A 41 -4.74 18.97 2.00
CA LEU A 41 -4.82 17.52 1.83
C LEU A 41 -4.47 16.76 3.13
N ASP A 42 -3.56 17.29 3.97
CA ASP A 42 -3.29 16.73 5.30
C ASP A 42 -4.50 16.87 6.23
N ALA A 43 -5.20 18.00 6.20
CA ALA A 43 -6.43 18.19 6.96
C ALA A 43 -7.52 17.18 6.53
N GLU A 44 -7.71 16.98 5.22
CA GLU A 44 -8.65 15.97 4.71
C GLU A 44 -8.22 14.56 5.07
N ALA A 45 -6.94 14.22 4.91
CA ALA A 45 -6.40 12.91 5.27
C ALA A 45 -6.62 12.59 6.75
N ARG A 46 -6.37 13.54 7.66
CA ARG A 46 -6.63 13.38 9.10
C ARG A 46 -8.09 13.13 9.39
N LYS A 47 -8.98 13.91 8.76
CA LYS A 47 -10.42 13.75 8.90
C LYS A 47 -10.88 12.36 8.45
N LEU A 48 -10.41 11.93 7.28
CA LEU A 48 -10.80 10.65 6.66
C LEU A 48 -10.32 9.44 7.45
N ASN A 49 -9.19 9.54 8.16
CA ASN A 49 -8.56 8.43 8.88
C ASN A 49 -8.63 8.64 10.40
N THR A 50 -9.69 9.29 10.90
CA THR A 50 -9.84 9.61 12.32
C THR A 50 -9.81 8.36 13.21
N ASP A 51 -10.40 7.25 12.75
CA ASP A 51 -10.45 6.00 13.51
C ASP A 51 -9.06 5.38 13.71
N ASP A 52 -8.23 5.38 12.67
CA ASP A 52 -6.84 4.91 12.73
C ASP A 52 -5.99 5.81 13.63
N LEU A 53 -6.16 7.13 13.51
CA LEU A 53 -5.48 8.08 14.39
C LEU A 53 -5.89 7.90 15.85
N ALA A 54 -7.17 7.65 16.11
CA ALA A 54 -7.67 7.35 17.46
C ALA A 54 -7.14 5.99 17.96
N ALA A 55 -7.00 5.00 17.08
CA ALA A 55 -6.40 3.71 17.42
C ALA A 55 -4.93 3.84 17.82
N ALA A 56 -4.13 4.53 17.02
CA ALA A 56 -2.74 4.78 17.34
C ALA A 56 -2.58 5.62 18.63
N ALA A 57 -3.47 6.59 18.87
CA ALA A 57 -3.45 7.38 20.09
C ALA A 57 -3.69 6.53 21.36
N ARG A 58 -4.49 5.46 21.28
CA ARG A 58 -4.65 4.49 22.40
C ARG A 58 -3.36 3.74 22.74
N HIS A 59 -2.42 3.69 21.80
CA HIS A 59 -1.07 3.16 21.99
C HIS A 59 -0.02 4.24 22.29
N HIS A 60 -0.43 5.48 22.58
CA HIS A 60 0.43 6.63 22.84
C HIS A 60 1.34 7.02 21.66
N GLU A 61 0.91 6.70 20.44
CA GLU A 61 1.67 7.00 19.23
C GLU A 61 1.24 8.32 18.60
N THR A 62 2.17 8.95 17.87
CA THR A 62 1.90 10.10 17.00
C THR A 62 2.15 9.67 15.56
N PRO A 63 1.10 9.26 14.81
CA PRO A 63 1.30 8.70 13.48
C PRO A 63 1.83 9.72 12.47
N LEU A 64 2.72 9.26 11.60
CA LEU A 64 3.10 9.99 10.39
C LEU A 64 2.05 9.74 9.32
N ILE A 65 1.53 10.80 8.70
CA ILE A 65 0.59 10.68 7.59
C ILE A 65 1.34 10.98 6.30
N LEU A 66 1.34 10.01 5.39
CA LEU A 66 1.85 10.15 4.02
C LEU A 66 0.68 10.20 3.04
N ILE A 67 0.79 11.10 2.06
CA ILE A 67 -0.31 11.44 1.18
C ILE A 67 0.18 11.50 -0.26
N GLY A 68 -0.57 10.88 -1.16
CA GLY A 68 -0.42 11.02 -2.60
C GLY A 68 -1.73 11.48 -3.23
N SER A 69 -1.64 12.14 -4.38
CA SER A 69 -2.81 12.55 -5.17
C SER A 69 -2.56 12.22 -6.63
N ALA A 70 -3.51 11.55 -7.27
CA ALA A 70 -3.38 11.19 -8.67
C ALA A 70 -4.74 11.12 -9.39
N PRO A 71 -4.77 11.43 -10.69
CA PRO A 71 -5.96 11.25 -11.50
C PRO A 71 -6.20 9.77 -11.79
N LEU A 72 -7.35 9.28 -11.33
CA LEU A 72 -7.82 7.94 -11.66
C LEU A 72 -8.53 7.89 -13.01
N SER A 73 -9.06 8.98 -13.55
CA SER A 73 -9.58 8.98 -14.92
C SER A 73 -8.57 9.61 -15.89
N PRO A 74 -8.48 9.11 -17.15
CA PRO A 74 -7.58 9.68 -18.16
C PRO A 74 -7.83 11.17 -18.45
N ASP A 75 -9.06 11.65 -18.23
CA ASP A 75 -9.45 13.04 -18.42
C ASP A 75 -9.17 13.94 -17.20
N GLY A 76 -8.58 13.38 -16.12
CA GLY A 76 -8.19 14.12 -14.93
C GLY A 76 -9.33 14.54 -14.01
N LYS A 77 -10.59 14.21 -14.31
CA LYS A 77 -11.75 14.65 -13.50
C LYS A 77 -11.89 13.90 -12.18
N ASN A 78 -11.47 12.64 -12.14
CA ASN A 78 -11.58 11.80 -10.95
C ASN A 78 -10.23 11.77 -10.24
N ILE A 79 -10.03 12.68 -9.28
CA ILE A 79 -8.82 12.72 -8.45
C ILE A 79 -9.01 11.87 -7.21
N ALA A 80 -8.06 10.98 -6.95
CA ALA A 80 -7.98 10.22 -5.72
C ALA A 80 -6.89 10.73 -4.78
N LEU A 81 -7.16 10.57 -3.48
CA LEU A 81 -6.24 10.78 -2.39
C LEU A 81 -5.82 9.41 -1.85
N PHE A 82 -4.51 9.18 -1.80
CA PHE A 82 -3.90 7.97 -1.25
C PHE A 82 -3.34 8.35 0.10
N VAL A 83 -3.78 7.68 1.16
CA VAL A 83 -3.38 8.03 2.53
C VAL A 83 -2.81 6.81 3.22
N GLN A 84 -1.59 6.93 3.72
CA GLN A 84 -0.97 5.93 4.57
C GLN A 84 -0.72 6.52 5.95
N VAL A 85 -1.33 5.91 6.96
CA VAL A 85 -1.08 6.22 8.37
C VAL A 85 0.04 5.30 8.86
N GLN A 86 1.19 5.87 9.19
CA GLN A 86 2.34 5.13 9.71
C GLN A 86 2.35 5.18 11.23
N SER A 87 2.06 4.05 11.85
CA SER A 87 2.01 3.82 13.30
C SER A 87 2.46 2.39 13.58
N ALA A 88 3.32 2.18 14.57
CA ALA A 88 3.81 0.85 14.91
C ALA A 88 2.66 -0.10 15.31
N SER A 89 1.66 0.41 16.01
CA SER A 89 0.46 -0.35 16.39
C SER A 89 -0.46 -0.74 15.23
N LEU A 90 -0.40 -0.02 14.10
CA LEU A 90 -1.26 -0.26 12.93
C LEU A 90 -0.55 -1.03 11.81
N CYS A 91 0.77 -0.88 11.70
CA CYS A 91 1.54 -1.51 10.63
C CYS A 91 1.85 -2.98 10.97
N GLY A 92 1.61 -3.87 10.02
CA GLY A 92 1.89 -5.31 10.17
C GLY A 92 3.22 -5.73 9.56
N SER A 93 3.42 -7.03 9.40
CA SER A 93 4.61 -7.61 8.76
C SER A 93 4.76 -7.22 7.28
N ALA A 94 3.65 -6.87 6.62
CA ALA A 94 3.63 -6.35 5.25
C ALA A 94 3.88 -4.83 5.17
N GLY A 95 4.17 -4.18 6.31
CA GLY A 95 4.27 -2.74 6.43
C GLY A 95 2.93 -2.07 6.70
N CYS A 96 2.90 -0.76 6.49
CA CYS A 96 1.71 0.08 6.69
C CYS A 96 0.81 0.01 5.46
N SER A 97 -0.50 -0.02 5.69
CA SER A 97 -1.50 -0.05 4.63
C SER A 97 -1.85 1.37 4.15
N THR A 98 -2.28 1.47 2.90
CA THR A 98 -2.73 2.69 2.25
C THR A 98 -4.21 2.56 1.90
N ASP A 99 -4.98 3.56 2.29
CA ASP A 99 -6.36 3.75 1.87
C ASP A 99 -6.43 4.70 0.67
N VAL A 100 -7.42 4.49 -0.19
CA VAL A 100 -7.67 5.36 -1.35
C VAL A 100 -9.07 5.94 -1.28
N TYR A 101 -9.15 7.27 -1.42
CA TYR A 101 -10.38 8.03 -1.37
C TYR A 101 -10.61 8.76 -2.70
N LEU A 102 -11.81 8.67 -3.25
CA LEU A 102 -12.20 9.42 -4.45
C LEU A 102 -12.98 10.67 -4.06
N LYS A 103 -12.61 11.81 -4.63
CA LYS A 103 -13.37 13.05 -4.45
C LYS A 103 -14.63 13.04 -5.33
N ARG A 104 -15.79 13.21 -4.72
CA ARG A 104 -17.10 13.36 -5.37
C ARG A 104 -17.74 14.67 -4.92
N GLY A 105 -17.59 15.71 -5.74
CA GLY A 105 -17.98 17.07 -5.35
C GLY A 105 -17.21 17.54 -4.10
N ASN A 106 -17.94 17.81 -3.02
CA ASN A 106 -17.39 18.23 -1.73
C ASN A 106 -17.19 17.08 -0.74
N SER A 107 -17.41 15.83 -1.17
CA SER A 107 -17.29 14.64 -0.33
C SER A 107 -16.16 13.73 -0.80
N TRP A 108 -15.62 12.94 0.13
CA TRP A 108 -14.67 11.87 -0.15
C TRP A 108 -15.34 10.54 0.15
N SER A 109 -15.09 9.55 -0.69
CA SER A 109 -15.52 8.17 -0.45
C SER A 109 -14.31 7.26 -0.49
N LYS A 110 -14.17 6.37 0.49
CA LYS A 110 -13.19 5.27 0.42
C LYS A 110 -13.56 4.35 -0.74
N ILE A 111 -12.59 4.07 -1.61
CA ILE A 111 -12.75 3.28 -2.84
C ILE A 111 -11.74 2.14 -2.96
N LEU A 112 -10.76 2.08 -2.07
CA LEU A 112 -9.86 0.96 -1.86
C LEU A 112 -9.41 1.03 -0.41
N ASP A 113 -9.49 -0.10 0.28
CA ASP A 113 -9.23 -0.19 1.71
C ASP A 113 -7.97 -1.00 1.95
N SER A 114 -7.05 -0.41 2.72
CA SER A 114 -5.94 -1.09 3.36
C SER A 114 -5.06 -1.97 2.45
N VAL A 115 -4.49 -1.39 1.39
CA VAL A 115 -3.51 -2.09 0.54
C VAL A 115 -2.07 -1.81 0.98
N SER A 116 -1.22 -2.83 0.99
CA SER A 116 0.18 -2.69 1.44
C SER A 116 1.15 -2.81 0.27
N GLY A 117 2.12 -1.90 0.22
CA GLY A 117 3.18 -1.90 -0.80
C GLY A 117 3.11 -0.71 -1.77
N PRO A 118 4.08 -0.60 -2.69
CA PRO A 118 4.10 0.46 -3.69
C PRO A 118 2.86 0.45 -4.58
N ILE A 119 2.33 1.63 -4.92
CA ILE A 119 1.14 1.79 -5.74
C ILE A 119 1.51 2.45 -7.06
N SER A 120 1.04 1.89 -8.17
CA SER A 120 1.13 2.47 -9.50
C SER A 120 -0.23 2.48 -10.21
N LEU A 121 -0.46 3.48 -11.05
CA LEU A 121 -1.64 3.56 -11.91
C LEU A 121 -1.31 3.02 -13.30
N LEU A 122 -2.04 2.01 -13.75
CA LEU A 122 -1.87 1.44 -15.08
C LEU A 122 -2.53 2.31 -16.15
N SER A 123 -2.14 2.13 -17.41
CA SER A 123 -2.82 2.77 -18.55
C SER A 123 -4.14 2.08 -18.91
N THR A 124 -4.33 0.83 -18.49
CA THR A 124 -5.59 0.11 -18.64
C THR A 124 -6.67 0.71 -17.75
N THR A 125 -7.92 0.67 -18.20
CA THR A 125 -9.05 1.24 -17.48
C THR A 125 -10.23 0.29 -17.44
N HIS A 126 -11.01 0.37 -16.35
CA HIS A 126 -12.32 -0.25 -16.21
C HIS A 126 -13.31 0.80 -15.71
N GLY A 127 -14.50 0.87 -16.32
CA GLY A 127 -15.50 1.88 -15.97
C GLY A 127 -14.98 3.34 -16.00
N GLY A 128 -14.02 3.63 -16.88
CA GLY A 128 -13.40 4.96 -17.01
C GLY A 128 -12.30 5.28 -16.01
N MET A 129 -11.96 4.36 -15.11
CA MET A 129 -10.95 4.53 -14.07
C MET A 129 -9.74 3.65 -14.38
N ARG A 130 -8.54 4.20 -14.20
CA ARG A 130 -7.25 3.52 -14.33
C ARG A 130 -7.17 2.37 -13.34
N ASP A 131 -6.65 1.25 -13.78
CA ASP A 131 -6.39 0.12 -12.87
C ASP A 131 -5.25 0.48 -11.92
N ILE A 132 -5.33 -0.03 -10.70
CA ILE A 132 -4.29 0.16 -9.68
C ILE A 132 -3.46 -1.13 -9.60
N LEU A 133 -2.14 -0.99 -9.63
CA LEU A 133 -1.21 -2.07 -9.36
C LEU A 133 -0.58 -1.82 -7.99
N VAL A 134 -0.75 -2.77 -7.08
CA VAL A 134 -0.15 -2.79 -5.73
C VAL A 134 0.94 -3.84 -5.70
N ASP A 135 2.06 -3.51 -5.07
CA ASP A 135 3.22 -4.40 -4.86
C ASP A 135 3.63 -5.18 -6.12
N SER A 136 3.56 -4.48 -7.27
CA SER A 136 3.90 -4.98 -8.61
C SER A 136 3.09 -6.14 -9.19
N SER A 137 2.19 -6.77 -8.44
CA SER A 137 1.49 -7.98 -8.88
C SER A 137 -0.02 -7.96 -8.62
N ASP A 138 -0.46 -7.24 -7.58
CA ASP A 138 -1.85 -7.19 -7.16
C ASP A 138 -2.58 -6.13 -7.99
N ARG A 139 -3.27 -6.57 -9.02
CA ARG A 139 -4.04 -5.67 -9.89
C ARG A 139 -5.46 -5.52 -9.38
N TRP A 140 -5.86 -4.26 -9.18
CA TRP A 140 -7.18 -3.86 -8.75
C TRP A 140 -7.89 -3.14 -9.89
N ILE A 141 -9.11 -3.57 -10.19
CA ILE A 141 -9.94 -2.99 -11.25
C ILE A 141 -11.15 -2.30 -10.67
N TRP A 142 -11.60 -1.23 -11.33
CA TRP A 142 -12.79 -0.52 -10.91
C TRP A 142 -14.06 -1.28 -11.25
N LYS A 143 -14.91 -1.49 -10.25
CA LYS A 143 -16.21 -2.15 -10.38
C LYS A 143 -17.20 -1.58 -9.36
N ASN A 144 -18.38 -1.17 -9.84
CA ASN A 144 -19.49 -0.75 -8.99
C ASN A 144 -19.14 0.33 -7.94
N GLY A 145 -18.28 1.29 -8.29
CA GLY A 145 -17.96 2.43 -7.42
C GLY A 145 -16.77 2.23 -6.48
N THR A 146 -16.08 1.08 -6.55
CA THR A 146 -14.90 0.73 -5.74
C THR A 146 -13.89 -0.06 -6.58
N TYR A 147 -12.66 -0.19 -6.09
CA TYR A 147 -11.68 -1.13 -6.64
C TYR A 147 -11.88 -2.52 -6.05
N VAL A 148 -11.74 -3.54 -6.90
CA VAL A 148 -11.79 -4.95 -6.53
C VAL A 148 -10.54 -5.66 -7.03
N ASP A 149 -10.02 -6.58 -6.22
CA ASP A 149 -8.88 -7.41 -6.58
C ASP A 149 -9.23 -8.32 -7.76
N THR A 150 -8.31 -8.45 -8.70
CA THR A 150 -8.43 -9.37 -9.84
C THR A 150 -7.89 -10.77 -9.55
N LEU A 151 -7.11 -10.92 -8.48
CA LEU A 151 -6.77 -12.22 -7.90
C LEU A 151 -8.02 -12.80 -7.25
N THR A 152 -8.94 -13.24 -8.11
CA THR A 152 -10.07 -14.03 -7.68
C THR A 152 -9.47 -15.30 -7.09
N ALA A 153 -9.66 -15.57 -5.80
CA ALA A 153 -9.38 -16.89 -5.25
C ALA A 153 -10.15 -17.89 -6.11
N THR A 154 -9.45 -18.63 -6.97
CA THR A 154 -10.06 -19.63 -7.83
C THR A 154 -10.79 -20.59 -6.91
N ASP A 155 -12.12 -20.69 -7.03
CA ASP A 155 -12.90 -21.65 -6.25
C ASP A 155 -12.44 -23.03 -6.72
N LEU A 156 -11.47 -23.60 -6.01
CA LEU A 156 -10.89 -24.89 -6.33
C LEU A 156 -12.06 -25.89 -6.30
N PRO A 157 -12.34 -26.62 -7.41
CA PRO A 157 -13.48 -27.52 -7.46
C PRO A 157 -13.48 -28.47 -6.25
N GLY A 158 -14.53 -28.41 -5.44
CA GLY A 158 -14.67 -29.25 -4.24
C GLY A 158 -13.99 -28.73 -2.96
N PHE A 159 -13.30 -27.59 -2.97
CA PHE A 159 -12.64 -27.03 -1.80
C PHE A 159 -13.62 -26.64 -0.70
N LYS A 160 -14.71 -25.92 -1.03
CA LYS A 160 -15.82 -25.63 -0.10
C LYS A 160 -16.41 -26.91 0.50
N THR A 161 -16.54 -27.97 -0.29
CA THR A 161 -17.04 -29.27 0.17
C THR A 161 -16.05 -29.95 1.12
N SER A 162 -14.76 -29.85 0.83
CA SER A 162 -13.67 -30.35 1.69
C SER A 162 -13.66 -29.66 3.05
N ILE A 163 -13.75 -28.32 3.07
CA ILE A 163 -13.83 -27.53 4.31
C ILE A 163 -15.05 -27.94 5.14
N LYS A 164 -16.23 -28.03 4.52
CA LYS A 164 -17.46 -28.43 5.23
C LYS A 164 -17.35 -29.82 5.86
N ARG A 165 -16.77 -30.78 5.13
CA ARG A 165 -16.57 -32.15 5.64
C ARG A 165 -15.62 -32.15 6.83
N HIS A 166 -14.49 -31.47 6.72
CA HIS A 166 -13.51 -31.36 7.79
C HIS A 166 -14.12 -30.68 9.03
N GLN A 167 -14.81 -29.55 8.88
CA GLN A 167 -15.49 -28.87 9.99
C GLN A 167 -16.55 -29.76 10.66
N ALA A 168 -17.29 -30.57 9.90
CA ALA A 168 -18.26 -31.52 10.45
C ALA A 168 -17.57 -32.65 11.23
N GLU A 169 -16.44 -33.15 10.76
CA GLU A 169 -15.61 -34.13 11.47
C GLU A 169 -15.03 -33.56 12.78
N MET A 170 -14.53 -32.33 12.76
CA MET A 170 -13.99 -31.66 13.96
C MET A 170 -15.09 -31.40 15.01
N ARG A 171 -16.28 -30.98 14.57
CA ARG A 171 -17.47 -30.86 15.44
C ARG A 171 -17.86 -32.19 16.07
N LYS A 172 -17.84 -33.29 15.31
CA LYS A 172 -18.12 -34.64 15.84
C LYS A 172 -17.07 -35.12 16.85
N LYS A 173 -15.82 -34.68 16.71
CA LYS A 173 -14.72 -34.99 17.63
C LYS A 173 -14.68 -34.09 18.88
N GLY A 174 -15.68 -33.21 19.08
CA GLY A 174 -15.78 -32.37 20.27
C GLY A 174 -14.74 -31.24 20.33
N GLN A 175 -14.03 -30.97 19.23
CA GLN A 175 -13.07 -29.87 19.14
C GLN A 175 -13.78 -28.63 18.60
N ALA A 176 -13.64 -27.49 19.31
CA ALA A 176 -14.23 -26.23 18.89
C ALA A 176 -13.63 -25.79 17.55
N VAL A 177 -14.50 -25.56 16.55
CA VAL A 177 -14.11 -24.98 15.27
C VAL A 177 -13.99 -23.47 15.47
N PRO A 178 -12.81 -22.84 15.26
CA PRO A 178 -12.69 -21.39 15.28
C PRO A 178 -13.60 -20.80 14.20
N GLN A 179 -14.39 -19.79 14.57
CA GLN A 179 -15.21 -19.03 13.62
C GLN A 179 -14.35 -18.06 12.81
#